data_AF-A0A815X935-F1
#
_entry.id   AF-A0A815X935-F1
#
_cell.length_a   1.000
_cell.length_b   1.000
_cell.length_c   1.000
_cell.angle_alpha   90.00
_cell.angle_beta   90.00
_cell.angle_gamma   90.00
#
_symmetry.space_group_name_H-M   'P 1'
#
loop_
_entity.id
_entity.type
_entity.pdbx_description
1 polymer ?
#
loop_
_entity_poly.entity_id
_entity_poly.type
_entity_poly.pdbx_seq_one_letter_code
_entity_poly.pdbx_strand_id
1 'polypeptide(L)' 'MSTTVFDEGEYVTCPFDSSHKVLSGNFKHHINRCSQNHPNVKKIKCLFNSTHKIVPNKYYDHLCECPDNPAT' A
#
# COMPACT_ATOMS: atom_id res chain seq x y z
N MET A 1 -0.28 30.79 -20.14
CA MET A 1 -1.31 30.24 -19.23
C MET A 1 -1.90 29.02 -19.91
N SER A 2 -2.06 27.88 -19.22
CA SER A 2 -2.42 26.51 -19.70
C SER A 2 -1.26 25.56 -19.42
N THR A 3 -1.38 24.41 -18.74
CA THR A 3 -2.55 23.60 -18.43
C THR A 3 -2.31 22.96 -17.06
N THR A 4 -3.11 23.30 -16.06
CA THR A 4 -3.21 22.50 -14.84
C THR A 4 -3.86 21.18 -15.21
N VAL A 5 -3.05 20.21 -15.63
CA VAL A 5 -3.38 18.80 -15.46
C VAL A 5 -3.48 18.61 -13.94
N PHE A 6 -4.70 18.71 -13.42
CA PHE A 6 -4.99 18.13 -12.13
C PHE A 6 -4.76 16.65 -12.32
N ASP A 7 -3.61 16.19 -11.86
CA ASP A 7 -3.32 14.78 -11.60
C ASP A 7 -4.46 14.29 -10.72
N GLU A 8 -5.47 13.68 -11.33
CA GLU A 8 -6.53 12.94 -10.67
C GLU A 8 -5.92 11.63 -10.15
N GLY A 9 -4.84 11.77 -9.38
CA GLY A 9 -4.07 10.67 -8.86
C GLY A 9 -4.95 9.90 -7.89
N GLU A 10 -5.14 8.61 -8.18
CA GLU A 10 -6.02 7.76 -7.40
C GLU A 10 -5.66 7.84 -5.92
N TYR A 11 -6.64 8.25 -5.10
CA TYR A 11 -6.47 8.29 -3.65
C TYR A 11 -6.60 6.87 -3.10
N VAL A 12 -5.51 6.38 -2.54
CA VAL A 12 -5.49 5.09 -1.84
C VAL A 12 -5.62 5.30 -0.35
N THR A 13 -6.40 4.44 0.29
CA THR A 13 -6.51 4.45 1.75
C THR A 13 -5.23 3.85 2.33
N CYS A 14 -4.65 4.53 3.31
CA CYS A 14 -3.47 4.02 3.99
C CYS A 14 -3.83 2.71 4.70
N PRO A 15 -3.01 1.68 4.51
CA PRO A 15 -3.26 0.39 5.10
C PRO A 15 -2.79 0.30 6.56
N PHE A 16 -2.13 1.35 7.07
CA PHE A 16 -1.76 1.48 8.48
C PHE A 16 -2.84 2.19 9.29
N ASP A 17 -3.57 3.10 8.66
CA ASP A 17 -4.63 3.88 9.28
C ASP A 17 -5.70 4.19 8.23
N SER A 18 -6.92 3.68 8.44
CA SER A 18 -8.03 3.81 7.49
C SER A 18 -8.53 5.25 7.34
N SER A 19 -8.16 6.15 8.26
CA SER A 19 -8.51 7.57 8.22
C SER A 19 -7.63 8.35 7.25
N HIS A 20 -6.44 7.83 6.93
CA HIS A 20 -5.54 8.44 5.97
C HIS A 20 -5.93 8.03 4.55
N LYS A 21 -6.28 9.02 3.72
CA LYS A 21 -6.34 8.87 2.27
C LYS A 21 -5.19 9.65 1.66
N VAL A 22 -4.40 8.98 0.82
CA VAL A 22 -3.19 9.53 0.23
C VAL A 22 -3.15 9.26 -1.25
N LEU A 23 -2.66 10.23 -2.02
CA LEU A 23 -2.46 10.03 -3.45
C LEU A 23 -1.50 8.87 -3.71
N SER A 24 -1.83 8.03 -4.69
CA SER A 24 -1.00 6.90 -5.10
C SER A 24 0.45 7.31 -5.40
N GLY A 25 0.66 8.47 -6.03
CA GLY A 25 1.99 9.01 -6.27
C GLY A 25 2.80 9.32 -4.99
N ASN A 26 2.12 9.69 -3.91
CA ASN A 26 2.74 10.00 -2.61
C ASN A 26 2.70 8.82 -1.62
N PHE A 27 2.06 7.71 -2.00
CA PHE A 27 1.86 6.56 -1.11
C PHE A 27 3.17 5.97 -0.60
N LYS A 28 4.21 5.85 -1.44
CA LYS A 28 5.53 5.35 -1.04
C LYS A 28 6.15 6.18 0.09
N HIS A 29 6.10 7.49 -0.05
CA HIS A 29 6.68 8.40 0.94
C HIS A 29 5.85 8.40 2.24
N HIS A 30 4.52 8.39 2.09
CA HIS A 30 3.60 8.27 3.21
C HIS A 30 3.84 6.99 4.02
N ILE A 31 3.97 5.82 3.38
CA ILE A 31 4.14 4.55 4.07
C ILE A 31 5.42 4.47 4.89
N ASN A 32 6.52 5.05 4.41
CA ASN A 32 7.77 5.05 5.16
C ASN A 32 7.60 5.80 6.49
N ARG A 33 7.01 7.00 6.44
CA ARG A 33 6.76 7.83 7.63
C ARG A 33 5.63 7.29 8.52
N CYS A 34 4.57 6.75 7.92
CA CYS A 34 3.43 6.19 8.64
C CYS A 34 3.82 4.89 9.37
N SER A 35 4.65 4.04 8.75
CA SER A 35 5.19 2.85 9.40
C SER A 35 6.07 3.15 10.62
N GLN A 36 6.74 4.31 10.66
CA GLN A 36 7.52 4.75 11.82
C GLN A 36 6.64 5.30 12.94
N ASN A 37 5.54 5.99 12.60
CA ASN A 37 4.58 6.51 13.57
C ASN A 37 3.65 5.42 14.12
N HIS A 38 3.44 4.34 13.37
CA HIS A 38 2.62 3.19 13.77
C HIS A 38 3.47 1.91 13.89
N PRO A 39 4.44 1.85 14.83
CA PRO A 39 5.27 0.65 15.02
C PRO A 39 4.44 -0.56 15.47
N ASN A 40 3.25 -0.33 16.02
CA ASN A 40 2.30 -1.38 16.40
C ASN A 40 1.61 -2.03 15.20
N VAL A 41 1.62 -1.38 14.04
CA VAL A 41 0.93 -1.87 12.85
C VAL A 41 1.88 -2.76 12.06
N LYS A 42 1.68 -4.06 12.23
CA LYS A 42 2.53 -5.13 11.71
C LYS A 42 2.38 -5.24 10.19
N LYS A 43 3.51 -5.20 9.48
CA LYS A 43 3.59 -5.64 8.08
C LYS A 43 3.63 -7.18 8.08
N ILE A 44 2.75 -7.79 7.30
CA ILE A 44 2.66 -9.23 7.12
C ILE A 44 3.59 -9.61 5.97
N LYS A 45 4.32 -10.71 6.09
CA LYS A 45 5.04 -11.28 4.94
C LYS A 45 4.05 -12.03 4.06
N CYS A 46 4.25 -12.04 2.74
CA CYS A 46 3.43 -12.89 1.89
C CYS A 46 3.62 -14.36 2.28
N LEU A 47 2.54 -15.14 2.18
CA LEU A 47 2.58 -16.60 2.32
C LEU A 47 3.39 -17.24 1.20
N PHE A 48 3.30 -16.69 -0.01
CA PHE A 48 3.96 -17.23 -1.20
C PHE A 48 5.42 -16.80 -1.29
N ASN A 49 5.73 -15.56 -0.89
CA ASN A 49 7.10 -15.04 -0.93
C ASN A 49 7.42 -14.17 0.30
N SER A 50 8.31 -14.65 1.15
CA SER A 50 8.75 -13.93 2.35
C SER A 50 9.48 -12.61 2.08
N THR A 51 9.86 -12.36 0.83
CA THR A 51 10.43 -11.10 0.35
C THR A 51 9.37 -10.01 0.23
N HIS A 52 8.12 -10.38 -0.06
CA HIS A 52 7.01 -9.45 -0.13
C HIS A 52 6.53 -9.07 1.27
N LYS A 53 6.59 -7.77 1.57
CA LYS A 53 6.10 -7.18 2.81
C LYS A 53 4.81 -6.44 2.52
N ILE A 54 3.70 -7.05 2.89
CA ILE A 54 2.36 -6.57 2.59
C ILE A 54 1.74 -6.06 3.87
N VAL A 55 1.05 -4.98 3.69
CA VAL A 55 0.26 -4.35 4.71
C VAL A 55 -1.01 -5.17 4.94
N PRO A 56 -1.49 -5.31 6.19
CA PRO A 56 -2.61 -6.18 6.53
C PRO A 56 -3.86 -5.91 5.67
N ASN A 57 -4.14 -4.64 5.37
CA ASN A 57 -5.31 -4.25 4.58
C ASN A 57 -5.27 -4.71 3.11
N LYS A 58 -4.08 -4.80 2.50
CA LYS A 58 -3.91 -5.28 1.12
C LYS A 58 -3.43 -6.73 1.07
N TYR A 59 -3.32 -7.39 2.23
CA TYR A 59 -2.84 -8.75 2.27
C TYR A 59 -3.77 -9.69 1.51
N TYR A 60 -5.10 -9.54 1.68
CA TYR A 60 -6.08 -10.38 0.99
C TYR A 60 -6.09 -10.16 -0.52
N ASP A 61 -6.08 -8.90 -0.95
CA ASP A 61 -5.98 -8.49 -2.35
C ASP A 61 -4.68 -9.00 -2.99
N HIS A 62 -3.57 -8.82 -2.26
CA HIS A 62 -2.29 -9.39 -2.64
C HIS A 62 -2.33 -10.91 -2.76
N LEU A 63 -3.03 -11.66 -1.90
CA LEU A 63 -3.10 -13.12 -2.07
C LEU A 63 -3.79 -13.52 -3.40
N CYS A 64 -4.73 -12.72 -3.89
CA CYS A 64 -5.37 -12.91 -5.19
C CYS A 64 -4.48 -12.50 -6.36
N GLU A 65 -3.74 -11.39 -6.24
CA GLU A 65 -2.91 -10.83 -7.33
C GLU A 65 -1.41 -11.15 -7.18
N CYS A 66 -1.01 -11.99 -6.21
CA CYS A 66 0.40 -12.20 -5.91
C CYS A 66 1.07 -12.91 -7.10
N PRO A 67 2.13 -12.34 -7.68
CA PRO A 67 2.82 -12.93 -8.82
C PRO A 67 3.53 -14.25 -8.46
N ASP A 68 3.87 -14.45 -7.19
CA ASP A 68 4.44 -15.70 -6.67
C ASP A 68 3.39 -16.73 -6.23
N ASN A 69 2.09 -16.44 -6.38
CA ASN A 69 1.05 -17.40 -6.03
C ASN A 69 1.13 -18.61 -6.99
N PRO A 70 1.42 -19.83 -6.51
CA PRO A 70 1.58 -21.01 -7.37
C PRO A 70 0.27 -21.51 -8.00
N ALA A 71 -0.87 -20.87 -7.71
CA ALA A 71 -2.19 -21.25 -8.24
C ALA A 71 -2.58 -20.51 -9.54
N THR A 72 -1.73 -19.61 -10.05
CA THR A 72 -1.89 -18.90 -11.34
C THR A 72 -0.83 -19.41 -12.33
#